data_AF-A0A2E5RJR8-F1
#
_entry.id   AF-A0A2E5RJR8-F1
#
_cell.length_a   1.000
_cell.length_b   1.000
_cell.length_c   1.000
_cell.angle_alpha   90.00
_cell.angle_beta   90.00
_cell.angle_gamma   90.00
#
_symmetry.space_group_name_H-M   'P 1'
#
loop_
_entity.id
_entity.type
_entity.pdbx_description
1 polymer ?
#
loop_
_entity_poly.entity_id
_entity_poly.type
_entity_poly.pdbx_seq_one_letter_code
_entity_poly.pdbx_strand_id
1 'polypeptide(L)'
;MFNKLLAAIAAILLSATTFADVSLSGEYEGKLDDSGNYTQDVEVSVKGTSGDSTVTVTLDENGDVDDLWVETTLGAFVFKLGDYSGSDGLDDDDADKTKFGVTTTVGGVKITVDQEVGKTAKLTVAGKVAGVDLKVKDVLNSERETTATVVAGGVTIKTVHSKVTAGNNLDTTVSTVVAGNTFSVGHDSNSDGTSTNSASVSRDITGIGVVKVETEKTSADVKTNTISVKRGVWTLEHKKTGSADGETSLKASFKF
;
A
#
# COMPACT_ATOMS: atom_id res chain seq x y z
N MET A 1 -23.46 7.46 16.74
CA MET A 1 -22.25 7.48 15.89
C MET A 1 -22.53 6.92 14.49
N PHE A 2 -23.28 5.82 14.33
CA PHE A 2 -23.76 5.32 13.02
C PHE A 2 -24.48 6.38 12.14
N ASN A 3 -25.22 7.31 12.78
CA ASN A 3 -25.93 8.39 12.08
C ASN A 3 -25.00 9.43 11.43
N LYS A 4 -23.74 9.54 11.85
CA LYS A 4 -22.77 10.48 11.24
C LYS A 4 -22.19 9.89 9.94
N LEU A 5 -21.88 8.59 9.94
CA LEU A 5 -21.42 7.85 8.77
C LEU A 5 -22.50 7.86 7.65
N LEU A 6 -23.75 7.57 8.01
CA LEU A 6 -24.86 7.59 7.06
C LEU A 6 -25.16 9.01 6.54
N ALA A 7 -24.97 10.04 7.38
CA ALA A 7 -25.18 11.44 6.99
C ALA A 7 -24.07 11.97 6.06
N ALA A 8 -22.81 11.61 6.30
CA ALA A 8 -21.69 11.96 5.42
C ALA A 8 -21.85 11.30 4.03
N ILE A 9 -22.16 10.01 4.01
CA ILE A 9 -22.43 9.27 2.76
C ILE A 9 -23.64 9.86 2.01
N ALA A 10 -24.74 10.17 2.72
CA ALA A 10 -25.94 10.74 2.10
C ALA A 10 -25.72 12.18 1.57
N ALA A 11 -24.94 13.02 2.25
CA ALA A 11 -24.66 14.38 1.81
C ALA A 11 -23.84 14.42 0.51
N ILE A 12 -22.94 13.45 0.33
CA ILE A 12 -22.08 13.34 -0.86
C ILE A 12 -22.83 12.71 -2.04
N LEU A 13 -23.72 11.73 -1.79
CA LEU A 13 -24.60 11.14 -2.81
C LEU A 13 -25.54 12.16 -3.49
N LEU A 14 -25.84 13.28 -2.83
CA LEU A 14 -26.76 14.31 -3.32
C LEU A 14 -26.07 15.42 -4.15
N SER A 15 -24.73 15.50 -4.17
CA SER A 15 -24.00 16.60 -4.83
C SER A 15 -23.38 16.25 -6.19
N ALA A 16 -23.34 14.96 -6.57
CA ALA A 16 -22.86 14.52 -7.88
C ALA A 16 -23.89 14.81 -8.99
N THR A 17 -24.01 16.07 -9.40
CA THR A 17 -24.78 16.46 -10.59
C THR A 17 -23.88 16.55 -11.81
N THR A 18 -24.22 15.69 -12.79
CA THR A 18 -24.04 15.78 -14.25
C THR A 18 -23.00 16.79 -14.76
N PHE A 19 -21.89 16.32 -15.35
CA PHE A 19 -21.18 16.85 -16.56
C PHE A 19 -19.70 16.35 -16.66
N ALA A 20 -19.16 15.70 -15.61
CA ALA A 20 -17.88 14.97 -15.62
C ALA A 20 -18.09 13.55 -15.06
N ASP A 21 -17.25 12.58 -15.45
CA ASP A 21 -17.25 11.25 -14.82
C ASP A 21 -16.65 11.40 -13.41
N VAL A 22 -17.51 11.39 -12.39
CA VAL A 22 -17.14 11.55 -10.99
C VAL A 22 -17.36 10.22 -10.29
N SER A 23 -16.29 9.68 -9.69
CA SER A 23 -16.34 8.48 -8.87
C SER A 23 -16.03 8.80 -7.41
N LEU A 24 -16.67 8.07 -6.50
CA LEU A 24 -16.49 8.20 -5.05
C LEU A 24 -15.96 6.88 -4.48
N SER A 25 -14.99 6.97 -3.57
CA SER A 25 -14.54 5.84 -2.75
C SER A 25 -14.31 6.27 -1.31
N GLY A 26 -14.15 5.32 -0.41
CA GLY A 26 -13.76 5.62 0.96
C GLY A 26 -13.26 4.39 1.70
N GLU A 27 -12.50 4.65 2.74
CA GLU A 27 -11.96 3.65 3.65
C GLU A 27 -12.46 3.93 5.07
N TYR A 28 -12.65 2.84 5.82
CA TYR A 28 -13.01 2.89 7.23
C TYR A 28 -12.16 1.88 7.97
N GLU A 29 -11.61 2.28 9.11
CA GLU A 29 -10.92 1.38 10.02
C GLU A 29 -11.43 1.56 11.45
N GLY A 30 -11.91 0.48 12.05
CA GLY A 30 -12.22 0.42 13.48
C GLY A 30 -11.26 -0.51 14.20
N LYS A 31 -10.74 -0.11 15.35
CA LYS A 31 -9.82 -0.91 16.18
C LYS A 31 -10.37 -1.10 17.57
N LEU A 32 -10.26 -2.33 18.09
CA LEU A 32 -10.61 -2.70 19.46
C LEU A 32 -9.44 -3.46 20.08
N ASP A 33 -8.88 -2.93 21.16
CA ASP A 33 -7.84 -3.64 21.93
C ASP A 33 -8.44 -4.58 22.99
N ASP A 34 -7.62 -5.50 23.52
CA ASP A 34 -8.03 -6.43 24.60
C ASP A 34 -8.42 -5.69 25.90
N SER A 35 -8.06 -4.40 26.05
CA SER A 35 -8.46 -3.53 27.15
C SER A 35 -9.85 -2.88 26.94
N GLY A 36 -10.48 -3.09 25.78
CA GLY A 36 -11.80 -2.58 25.44
C GLY A 36 -11.81 -1.14 24.90
N ASN A 37 -10.65 -0.56 24.58
CA ASN A 37 -10.58 0.75 23.94
C ASN A 37 -10.90 0.63 22.46
N TYR A 38 -11.76 1.53 21.98
CA TYR A 38 -12.19 1.56 20.60
C TYR A 38 -11.79 2.87 19.92
N THR A 39 -11.15 2.78 18.76
CA THR A 39 -10.86 3.91 17.88
C THR A 39 -11.42 3.66 16.48
N GLN A 40 -11.63 4.75 15.73
CA GLN A 40 -12.08 4.69 14.35
C GLN A 40 -11.34 5.73 13.52
N ASP A 41 -11.26 5.47 12.22
CA ASP A 41 -10.71 6.35 11.19
C ASP A 41 -11.57 6.22 9.90
N VAL A 42 -11.73 7.31 9.16
CA VAL A 42 -12.53 7.39 7.93
C VAL A 42 -11.83 8.29 6.91
N GLU A 43 -11.63 7.80 5.69
CA GLU A 43 -11.16 8.59 4.56
C GLU A 43 -12.16 8.50 3.40
N VAL A 44 -12.35 9.61 2.68
CA VAL A 44 -13.22 9.67 1.50
C VAL A 44 -12.49 10.29 0.32
N SER A 45 -12.47 9.60 -0.83
CA SER A 45 -11.84 10.07 -2.05
C SER A 45 -12.86 10.40 -3.14
N VAL A 46 -12.76 11.60 -3.70
CA VAL A 46 -13.53 12.06 -4.85
C VAL A 46 -12.60 12.20 -6.05
N LYS A 47 -12.92 11.52 -7.14
CA LYS A 47 -12.17 11.62 -8.40
C LYS A 47 -13.07 12.13 -9.52
N GLY A 48 -12.70 13.25 -10.12
CA GLY A 48 -13.37 13.82 -11.29
C GLY A 48 -12.49 13.70 -12.53
N THR A 49 -13.06 13.21 -13.64
CA THR A 49 -12.33 13.01 -14.91
C THR A 49 -12.91 13.88 -16.01
N SER A 50 -12.03 14.56 -16.76
CA SER A 50 -12.39 15.33 -17.96
C SER A 50 -11.29 15.17 -19.01
N GLY A 51 -11.61 14.47 -20.11
CA GLY A 51 -10.63 14.15 -21.14
C GLY A 51 -9.49 13.29 -20.58
N ASP A 52 -8.25 13.68 -20.87
CA ASP A 52 -7.04 13.00 -20.39
C ASP A 52 -6.58 13.46 -19.00
N SER A 53 -7.38 14.28 -18.31
CA SER A 53 -7.08 14.84 -17.00
C SER A 53 -8.01 14.32 -15.93
N THR A 54 -7.46 14.06 -14.74
CA THR A 54 -8.22 13.68 -13.55
C THR A 54 -7.80 14.52 -12.36
N VAL A 55 -8.77 14.99 -11.59
CA VAL A 55 -8.55 15.62 -10.28
C VAL A 55 -8.99 14.64 -9.21
N THR A 56 -8.16 14.44 -8.19
CA THR A 56 -8.49 13.64 -7.01
C THR A 56 -8.35 14.48 -5.75
N VAL A 57 -9.32 14.35 -4.86
CA VAL A 57 -9.33 14.94 -3.52
C VAL A 57 -9.58 13.80 -2.54
N THR A 58 -8.79 13.70 -1.47
CA THR A 58 -9.12 12.87 -0.30
C THR A 58 -9.47 13.77 0.87
N LEU A 59 -10.43 13.32 1.68
CA LEU A 59 -10.92 14.00 2.86
C LEU A 59 -10.73 13.07 4.06
N ASP A 60 -10.23 13.62 5.15
CA ASP A 60 -10.02 12.90 6.41
C ASP A 60 -11.34 12.71 7.19
N GLU A 61 -11.22 12.13 8.39
CA GLU A 61 -12.34 11.87 9.30
C GLU A 61 -13.04 13.15 9.80
N ASN A 62 -12.36 14.29 9.74
CA ASN A 62 -12.85 15.61 10.11
C ASN A 62 -13.46 16.37 8.92
N GLY A 63 -13.28 15.85 7.70
CA GLY A 63 -13.67 16.48 6.44
C GLY A 63 -12.69 17.55 5.97
N ASP A 64 -11.50 17.60 6.54
CA ASP A 64 -10.38 18.41 6.05
C ASP A 64 -9.77 17.74 4.82
N VAL A 65 -9.17 18.54 3.93
CA VAL A 65 -8.49 18.00 2.73
C VAL A 65 -7.17 17.39 3.17
N ASP A 66 -7.04 16.08 2.93
CA ASP A 66 -5.83 15.31 3.21
C ASP A 66 -4.91 15.38 1.97
N ASP A 67 -5.42 14.94 0.81
CA ASP A 67 -4.73 15.06 -0.48
C ASP A 67 -5.52 15.85 -1.53
N LEU A 68 -4.78 16.51 -2.42
CA LEU A 68 -5.31 17.14 -3.63
C LEU A 68 -4.28 17.07 -4.78
N TRP A 69 -4.58 16.29 -5.81
CA TRP A 69 -3.72 16.21 -6.98
C TRP A 69 -4.47 16.13 -8.31
N VAL A 70 -3.73 16.47 -9.36
CA VAL A 70 -4.15 16.37 -10.75
C VAL A 70 -3.22 15.42 -11.48
N GLU A 71 -3.78 14.51 -12.27
CA GLU A 71 -3.06 13.72 -13.26
C GLU A 71 -3.48 14.15 -14.67
N THR A 72 -2.56 14.20 -15.62
CA THR A 72 -2.86 14.47 -17.02
C THR A 72 -1.98 13.62 -17.93
N THR A 73 -2.60 12.95 -18.90
CA THR A 73 -1.87 12.16 -19.90
C THR A 73 -1.64 13.01 -21.16
N LEU A 74 -0.39 13.11 -21.61
CA LEU A 74 -0.01 13.75 -22.87
C LEU A 74 0.90 12.80 -23.66
N GLY A 75 0.34 12.14 -24.67
CA GLY A 75 1.05 11.14 -25.46
C GLY A 75 1.49 9.95 -24.60
N ALA A 76 2.79 9.67 -24.55
CA ALA A 76 3.35 8.58 -23.76
C ALA A 76 3.67 8.96 -22.30
N PHE A 77 3.36 10.19 -21.88
CA PHE A 77 3.70 10.72 -20.57
C PHE A 77 2.44 10.94 -19.74
N VAL A 78 2.52 10.57 -18.46
CA VAL A 78 1.54 10.91 -17.43
C VAL A 78 2.20 11.88 -16.47
N PHE A 79 1.63 13.06 -16.33
CA PHE A 79 2.05 14.09 -15.41
C PHE A 79 1.16 14.04 -14.18
N LYS A 80 1.75 14.12 -12.98
CA LYS A 80 1.05 14.22 -11.70
C LYS A 80 1.55 15.47 -10.98
N LEU A 81 0.64 16.28 -10.44
CA LEU A 81 0.97 17.49 -9.71
C LEU A 81 -0.04 17.67 -8.57
N GLY A 82 0.45 17.94 -7.37
CA GLY A 82 -0.40 18.27 -6.25
C GLY A 82 0.22 17.92 -4.91
N ASP A 83 -0.60 18.03 -3.88
CA ASP A 83 -0.30 17.49 -2.57
C ASP A 83 -0.87 16.07 -2.49
N TYR A 84 -0.01 15.09 -2.24
CA TYR A 84 -0.47 13.72 -2.05
C TYR A 84 0.47 12.91 -1.16
N SER A 85 -0.15 12.22 -0.22
CA SER A 85 0.37 11.17 0.64
C SER A 85 0.55 9.86 -0.14
N GLY A 86 1.19 8.89 0.52
CA GLY A 86 1.37 7.54 0.01
C GLY A 86 2.50 7.34 -1.01
N SER A 87 2.83 6.06 -1.17
CA SER A 87 3.91 5.62 -2.04
C SER A 87 3.57 5.74 -3.53
N ASP A 88 4.04 6.81 -4.17
CA ASP A 88 4.27 6.89 -5.62
C ASP A 88 5.33 5.89 -6.11
N GLY A 89 5.81 5.04 -5.21
CA GLY A 89 6.89 4.09 -5.43
C GLY A 89 8.27 4.73 -5.38
N LEU A 90 8.38 5.99 -4.95
CA LEU A 90 9.60 6.81 -4.80
C LEU A 90 9.77 7.41 -3.40
N ASP A 91 8.66 7.62 -2.67
CA ASP A 91 8.64 8.04 -1.27
C ASP A 91 7.67 7.15 -0.50
N ASP A 92 8.15 6.30 0.41
CA ASP A 92 7.30 5.42 1.24
C ASP A 92 6.83 6.13 2.53
N ASP A 93 6.88 7.47 2.55
CA ASP A 93 6.38 8.30 3.65
C ASP A 93 4.92 8.69 3.38
N ASP A 94 4.03 8.41 4.33
CA ASP A 94 2.62 8.84 4.36
C ASP A 94 2.46 10.33 4.75
N ALA A 95 3.43 11.18 4.41
CA ALA A 95 3.38 12.61 4.71
C ALA A 95 2.96 13.42 3.49
N ASP A 96 2.02 14.34 3.69
CA ASP A 96 1.57 15.30 2.69
C ASP A 96 2.74 16.17 2.24
N LYS A 97 2.94 16.17 0.93
CA LYS A 97 4.09 16.74 0.25
C LYS A 97 3.61 17.21 -1.12
N THR A 98 3.80 18.49 -1.40
CA THR A 98 3.61 19.02 -2.75
C THR A 98 4.69 18.47 -3.68
N LYS A 99 4.28 17.70 -4.69
CA LYS A 99 5.14 16.97 -5.61
C LYS A 99 4.78 17.24 -7.07
N PHE A 100 5.78 17.10 -7.94
CA PHE A 100 5.61 17.00 -9.39
C PHE A 100 6.22 15.70 -9.90
N GLY A 101 5.39 14.87 -10.51
CA GLY A 101 5.75 13.57 -11.04
C GLY A 101 5.54 13.47 -12.55
N VAL A 102 6.43 12.75 -13.23
CA VAL A 102 6.27 12.35 -14.64
C VAL A 102 6.56 10.86 -14.77
N THR A 103 5.63 10.14 -15.40
CA THR A 103 5.78 8.72 -15.71
C THR A 103 5.69 8.47 -17.20
N THR A 104 6.52 7.57 -17.72
CA THR A 104 6.41 7.03 -19.07
C THR A 104 6.78 5.55 -19.10
N THR A 105 6.44 4.84 -20.17
CA THR A 105 6.84 3.46 -20.40
C THR A 105 7.46 3.31 -21.79
N VAL A 106 8.69 2.81 -21.85
CA VAL A 106 9.43 2.60 -23.10
C VAL A 106 9.92 1.16 -23.15
N GLY A 107 9.53 0.40 -24.18
CA GLY A 107 9.99 -0.98 -24.35
C GLY A 107 9.64 -1.91 -23.19
N GLY A 108 8.53 -1.66 -22.48
CA GLY A 108 8.13 -2.42 -21.29
C GLY A 108 8.84 -2.02 -19.99
N VAL A 109 9.66 -0.96 -20.02
CA VAL A 109 10.30 -0.35 -18.85
C VAL A 109 9.56 0.93 -18.48
N LYS A 110 8.95 0.95 -17.30
CA LYS A 110 8.36 2.13 -16.67
C LYS A 110 9.48 2.99 -16.08
N ILE A 111 9.45 4.27 -16.40
CA ILE A 111 10.36 5.29 -15.87
C ILE A 111 9.49 6.33 -15.18
N THR A 112 9.81 6.65 -13.94
CA THR A 112 9.11 7.67 -13.16
C THR A 112 10.15 8.64 -12.58
N VAL A 113 9.91 9.93 -12.76
CA VAL A 113 10.63 11.00 -12.08
C VAL A 113 9.64 11.68 -11.15
N ASP A 114 10.03 11.91 -9.90
CA ASP A 114 9.21 12.67 -8.94
C ASP A 114 10.07 13.69 -8.21
N GLN A 115 9.51 14.86 -7.92
CA GLN A 115 10.19 15.92 -7.23
C GLN A 115 9.27 16.59 -6.23
N GLU A 116 9.59 16.44 -4.95
CA GLU A 116 9.02 17.27 -3.88
C GLU A 116 9.57 18.70 -3.98
N VAL A 117 8.71 19.70 -3.76
CA VAL A 117 9.10 21.11 -3.80
C VAL A 117 10.27 21.38 -2.84
N GLY A 118 11.34 21.97 -3.37
CA GLY A 118 12.54 22.28 -2.60
C GLY A 118 13.53 21.12 -2.41
N LYS A 119 13.23 19.93 -2.94
CA LYS A 119 14.13 18.77 -2.91
C LYS A 119 14.62 18.38 -4.32
N THR A 120 15.61 17.49 -4.34
CA THR A 120 16.14 16.90 -5.57
C THR A 120 15.15 15.89 -6.14
N ALA A 121 15.00 15.89 -7.46
CA ALA A 121 14.18 14.90 -8.16
C ALA A 121 14.73 13.48 -7.96
N LYS A 122 13.84 12.52 -7.72
CA LYS A 122 14.13 11.09 -7.61
C LYS A 122 13.74 10.39 -8.91
N LEU A 123 14.55 9.40 -9.33
CA LEU A 123 14.32 8.63 -10.56
C LEU A 123 14.06 7.15 -10.21
N THR A 124 12.90 6.62 -10.56
CA THR A 124 12.57 5.18 -10.46
C THR A 124 12.52 4.55 -11.84
N VAL A 125 13.08 3.34 -11.93
CA VAL A 125 13.00 2.51 -13.14
C VAL A 125 12.46 1.14 -12.76
N ALA A 126 11.43 0.66 -13.46
CA ALA A 126 10.84 -0.65 -13.25
C ALA A 126 10.54 -1.36 -14.57
N GLY A 127 10.85 -2.64 -14.69
CA GLY A 127 10.58 -3.42 -15.91
C GLY A 127 11.09 -4.85 -15.83
N LYS A 128 10.75 -5.66 -16.83
CA LYS A 128 11.17 -7.06 -16.89
C LYS A 128 12.45 -7.21 -17.73
N VAL A 129 13.48 -7.85 -17.17
CA VAL A 129 14.75 -8.18 -17.84
C VAL A 129 15.02 -9.67 -17.71
N ALA A 130 15.10 -10.39 -18.83
CA ALA A 130 15.38 -11.84 -18.86
C ALA A 130 14.47 -12.69 -17.93
N GLY A 131 13.19 -12.31 -17.81
CA GLY A 131 12.22 -13.01 -16.96
C GLY A 131 12.15 -12.51 -15.52
N VAL A 132 13.09 -11.68 -15.08
CA VAL A 132 13.12 -11.05 -13.75
C VAL A 132 12.40 -9.71 -13.81
N ASP A 133 11.41 -9.49 -12.96
CA ASP A 133 10.84 -8.16 -12.73
C ASP A 133 11.77 -7.38 -11.81
N LEU A 134 12.35 -6.29 -12.32
CA LEU A 134 13.26 -5.43 -11.59
C LEU A 134 12.63 -4.06 -11.35
N LYS A 135 12.81 -3.53 -10.15
CA LYS A 135 12.49 -2.14 -9.80
C LYS A 135 13.67 -1.55 -9.04
N VAL A 136 14.17 -0.40 -9.45
CA VAL A 136 15.17 0.38 -8.71
C VAL A 136 14.52 1.71 -8.34
N LYS A 137 14.37 1.95 -7.05
CA LYS A 137 13.88 3.23 -6.52
C LYS A 137 15.04 4.21 -6.39
N ASP A 138 14.79 5.46 -6.74
CA ASP A 138 15.74 6.57 -6.61
C ASP A 138 17.16 6.20 -7.08
N VAL A 139 17.29 5.85 -8.37
CA VAL A 139 18.50 5.29 -9.03
C VAL A 139 19.75 6.13 -8.75
N LEU A 140 19.61 7.44 -8.57
CA LEU A 140 20.71 8.37 -8.35
C LEU A 140 21.21 8.37 -6.89
N ASN A 141 20.46 7.78 -5.97
CA ASN A 141 20.76 7.76 -4.56
C ASN A 141 21.80 6.68 -4.21
N SER A 142 22.72 7.03 -3.30
CA SER A 142 23.70 6.09 -2.76
C SER A 142 23.05 5.00 -1.91
N GLU A 143 21.88 5.28 -1.33
CA GLU A 143 21.11 4.37 -0.47
C GLU A 143 19.92 3.70 -1.17
N ARG A 144 19.89 3.75 -2.51
CA ARG A 144 18.81 3.20 -3.35
C ARG A 144 18.34 1.79 -2.98
N GLU A 145 17.05 1.56 -3.19
CA GLU A 145 16.39 0.26 -3.07
C GLU A 145 16.29 -0.43 -4.43
N THR A 146 16.56 -1.73 -4.48
CA THR A 146 16.37 -2.59 -5.64
C THR A 146 15.49 -3.77 -5.27
N THR A 147 14.35 -3.91 -5.95
CA THR A 147 13.49 -5.08 -5.89
C THR A 147 13.69 -5.95 -7.12
N ALA A 148 13.86 -7.25 -6.92
CA ALA A 148 13.86 -8.27 -7.96
C ALA A 148 12.79 -9.31 -7.65
N THR A 149 11.97 -9.68 -8.63
CA THR A 149 10.97 -10.74 -8.51
C THR A 149 11.12 -11.74 -9.65
N VAL A 150 11.14 -13.02 -9.32
CA VAL A 150 11.19 -14.14 -10.27
C VAL A 150 10.05 -15.10 -9.98
N VAL A 151 9.37 -15.54 -11.03
CA VAL A 151 8.38 -16.62 -10.95
C VAL A 151 8.85 -17.77 -11.84
N ALA A 152 9.15 -18.91 -11.24
CA ALA A 152 9.60 -20.10 -11.94
C ALA A 152 9.01 -21.36 -11.30
N GLY A 153 8.41 -22.24 -12.10
CA GLY A 153 7.87 -23.51 -11.61
C GLY A 153 6.78 -23.39 -10.54
N GLY A 154 5.99 -22.30 -10.54
CA GLY A 154 4.96 -22.06 -9.52
C GLY A 154 5.51 -21.57 -8.17
N VAL A 155 6.80 -21.23 -8.10
CA VAL A 155 7.44 -20.56 -6.97
C VAL A 155 7.71 -19.11 -7.35
N THR A 156 7.35 -18.20 -6.45
CA THR A 156 7.69 -16.78 -6.55
C THR A 156 8.77 -16.45 -5.53
N ILE A 157 9.84 -15.81 -5.97
CA ILE A 157 10.90 -15.28 -5.12
C ILE A 157 10.94 -13.77 -5.34
N LYS A 158 10.76 -13.01 -4.27
CA LYS A 158 10.93 -11.56 -4.24
C LYS A 158 12.10 -11.23 -3.32
N THR A 159 13.02 -10.41 -3.78
CA THR A 159 14.11 -9.87 -2.97
C THR A 159 14.12 -8.36 -3.09
N VAL A 160 14.14 -7.67 -1.97
CA VAL A 160 14.35 -6.23 -1.85
C VAL A 160 15.71 -6.02 -1.19
N HIS A 161 16.55 -5.17 -1.77
CA HIS A 161 17.84 -4.81 -1.22
C HIS A 161 18.00 -3.29 -1.23
N SER A 162 18.27 -2.69 -0.08
CA SER A 162 18.45 -1.25 0.06
C SER A 162 19.84 -0.97 0.60
N LYS A 163 20.57 -0.05 -0.04
CA LYS A 163 21.95 0.27 0.34
C LYS A 163 22.00 1.27 1.50
N VAL A 164 21.26 1.01 2.57
CA VAL A 164 21.02 1.96 3.65
C VAL A 164 22.00 1.81 4.80
N THR A 165 22.26 2.92 5.51
CA THR A 165 23.01 2.91 6.77
C THR A 165 22.14 2.40 7.94
N ALA A 166 20.83 2.63 7.89
CA ALA A 166 19.82 2.20 8.88
C ALA A 166 18.58 1.62 8.17
N GLY A 167 17.98 0.56 8.72
CA GLY A 167 16.79 -0.11 8.16
C GLY A 167 17.11 -1.41 7.42
N ASN A 168 16.18 -1.88 6.59
CA ASN A 168 16.27 -3.17 5.89
C ASN A 168 17.37 -3.13 4.82
N ASN A 169 18.36 -4.00 4.96
CA ASN A 169 19.41 -4.16 3.96
C ASN A 169 19.02 -5.21 2.93
N LEU A 170 18.36 -6.29 3.37
CA LEU A 170 17.88 -7.36 2.50
C LEU A 170 16.61 -8.00 3.08
N ASP A 171 15.51 -7.93 2.32
CA ASP A 171 14.27 -8.69 2.55
C ASP A 171 14.10 -9.69 1.40
N THR A 172 13.93 -10.97 1.73
CA THR A 172 13.64 -12.03 0.77
C THR A 172 12.39 -12.78 1.18
N THR A 173 11.43 -12.86 0.27
CA THR A 173 10.19 -13.63 0.41
C THR A 173 10.12 -14.71 -0.67
N VAL A 174 9.79 -15.94 -0.26
CA VAL A 174 9.53 -17.08 -1.14
C VAL A 174 8.10 -17.56 -0.91
N SER A 175 7.32 -17.69 -1.98
CA SER A 175 5.93 -18.17 -1.90
C SER A 175 5.57 -19.15 -2.99
N THR A 176 4.60 -20.02 -2.70
CA THR A 176 4.06 -21.01 -3.65
C THR A 176 2.63 -21.39 -3.28
N VAL A 177 1.90 -21.96 -4.24
CA VAL A 177 0.53 -22.46 -4.04
C VAL A 177 0.51 -23.98 -4.14
N VAL A 178 0.07 -24.65 -3.08
CA VAL A 178 -0.07 -26.11 -3.02
C VAL A 178 -1.47 -26.47 -2.53
N ALA A 179 -2.19 -27.24 -3.35
CA ALA A 179 -3.56 -27.70 -3.06
C ALA A 179 -4.52 -26.55 -2.67
N GLY A 180 -4.39 -25.39 -3.32
CA GLY A 180 -5.20 -24.20 -3.06
C GLY A 180 -4.81 -23.40 -1.81
N ASN A 181 -3.73 -23.77 -1.12
CA ASN A 181 -3.15 -22.98 -0.02
C ASN A 181 -1.92 -22.24 -0.54
N THR A 182 -1.85 -20.95 -0.27
CA THR A 182 -0.66 -20.14 -0.52
C THR A 182 0.22 -20.19 0.71
N PHE A 183 1.45 -20.68 0.55
CA PHE A 183 2.49 -20.68 1.58
C PHE A 183 3.49 -19.58 1.26
N SER A 184 3.95 -18.86 2.28
CA SER A 184 5.00 -17.86 2.15
C SER A 184 5.96 -17.96 3.32
N VAL A 185 7.25 -17.80 3.06
CA VAL A 185 8.29 -17.61 4.06
C VAL A 185 9.10 -16.38 3.70
N GLY A 186 9.53 -15.63 4.70
CA GLY A 186 10.31 -14.43 4.53
C GLY A 186 11.50 -14.39 5.48
N HIS A 187 12.56 -13.73 5.04
CA HIS A 187 13.68 -13.34 5.87
C HIS A 187 14.05 -11.90 5.56
N ASP A 188 14.00 -11.08 6.59
CA ASP A 188 14.32 -9.68 6.55
C ASP A 188 15.52 -9.41 7.45
N SER A 189 16.53 -8.72 6.93
CA SER A 189 17.76 -8.41 7.63
C SER A 189 18.07 -6.93 7.54
N ASN A 190 18.35 -6.34 8.69
CA ASN A 190 18.58 -4.93 8.85
C ASN A 190 20.08 -4.61 8.88
N SER A 191 20.42 -3.38 8.51
CA SER A 191 21.80 -2.88 8.51
C SER A 191 22.41 -2.84 9.91
N ASP A 192 21.58 -2.77 10.96
CA ASP A 192 21.99 -2.81 12.37
C ASP A 192 22.27 -4.24 12.89
N GLY A 193 22.12 -5.26 12.02
CA GLY A 193 22.33 -6.67 12.35
C GLY A 193 21.13 -7.38 12.96
N THR A 194 20.00 -6.69 13.16
CA THR A 194 18.74 -7.34 13.52
C THR A 194 18.12 -8.04 12.32
N SER A 195 17.23 -9.00 12.56
CA SER A 195 16.50 -9.69 11.49
C SER A 195 15.13 -10.16 11.94
N THR A 196 14.26 -10.43 10.98
CA THR A 196 12.93 -11.01 11.20
C THR A 196 12.73 -12.17 10.25
N ASN A 197 12.24 -13.29 10.76
CA ASN A 197 11.75 -14.39 9.94
C ASN A 197 10.22 -14.37 9.95
N SER A 198 9.61 -14.53 8.79
CA SER A 198 8.16 -14.61 8.65
C SER A 198 7.74 -15.93 7.99
N ALA A 199 6.56 -16.40 8.35
CA ALA A 199 5.90 -17.52 7.70
C ALA A 199 4.40 -17.29 7.68
N SER A 200 3.75 -17.57 6.56
CA SER A 200 2.30 -17.51 6.48
C SER A 200 1.69 -18.60 5.62
N VAL A 201 0.43 -18.89 5.92
CA VAL A 201 -0.45 -19.71 5.09
C VAL A 201 -1.74 -18.94 4.87
N SER A 202 -2.24 -18.94 3.63
CA SER A 202 -3.56 -18.39 3.32
C SER A 202 -4.35 -19.29 2.39
N ARG A 203 -5.67 -19.21 2.49
CA ARG A 203 -6.61 -19.95 1.66
C ARG A 203 -7.89 -19.18 1.49
N ASP A 204 -8.41 -19.18 0.27
CA ASP A 204 -9.79 -18.77 0.02
C ASP A 204 -10.75 -19.91 0.40
N ILE A 205 -11.63 -19.64 1.36
CA ILE A 205 -12.65 -20.57 1.82
C ILE A 205 -14.01 -20.04 1.36
N THR A 206 -14.66 -20.82 0.50
CA THR A 206 -15.98 -20.48 -0.06
C THR A 206 -16.97 -20.10 1.05
N GLY A 207 -17.56 -18.90 0.92
CA GLY A 207 -18.55 -18.36 1.87
C GLY A 207 -17.94 -17.62 3.08
N ILE A 208 -16.65 -17.79 3.36
CA ILE A 208 -15.94 -17.09 4.45
C ILE A 208 -15.03 -15.99 3.88
N GLY A 209 -14.32 -16.27 2.78
CA GLY A 209 -13.30 -15.38 2.19
C GLY A 209 -11.89 -15.91 2.38
N VAL A 210 -10.89 -15.04 2.20
CA VAL A 210 -9.47 -15.39 2.35
C VAL A 210 -9.10 -15.36 3.83
N VAL A 211 -8.78 -16.53 4.38
CA VAL A 211 -8.22 -16.67 5.73
C VAL A 211 -6.70 -16.73 5.60
N LYS A 212 -5.98 -15.91 6.37
CA LYS A 212 -4.52 -15.91 6.47
C LYS A 212 -4.10 -16.07 7.93
N VAL A 213 -3.09 -16.88 8.16
CA VAL A 213 -2.35 -16.93 9.42
C VAL A 213 -0.89 -16.62 9.12
N GLU A 214 -0.30 -15.75 9.93
CA GLU A 214 1.07 -15.29 9.78
C GLU A 214 1.76 -15.26 11.13
N THR A 215 3.02 -15.69 11.13
CA THR A 215 3.90 -15.59 12.29
C THR A 215 5.19 -14.90 11.86
N GLU A 216 5.61 -13.93 12.65
CA GLU A 216 6.89 -13.27 12.52
C GLU A 216 7.70 -13.49 13.80
N LYS A 217 9.02 -13.61 13.66
CA LYS A 217 9.94 -13.73 14.78
C LYS A 217 11.17 -12.89 14.54
N THR A 218 11.38 -11.91 15.41
CA THR A 218 12.58 -11.07 15.38
C THR A 218 13.80 -11.81 15.95
N SER A 219 14.99 -11.32 15.65
CA SER A 219 16.27 -11.79 16.21
C SER A 219 16.39 -11.56 17.72
N ALA A 220 15.53 -10.70 18.29
CA ALA A 220 15.35 -10.52 19.73
C ALA A 220 14.33 -11.51 20.34
N ASP A 221 13.96 -12.56 19.61
CA ASP A 221 13.00 -13.60 20.00
C ASP A 221 11.56 -13.09 20.28
N VAL A 222 11.21 -11.88 19.83
CA VAL A 222 9.84 -11.37 19.89
C VAL A 222 9.03 -12.01 18.76
N LYS A 223 7.92 -12.65 19.12
CA LYS A 223 7.01 -13.29 18.16
C LYS A 223 5.75 -12.45 17.98
N THR A 224 5.36 -12.26 16.73
CA THR A 224 4.08 -11.67 16.35
C THR A 224 3.25 -12.75 15.66
N ASN A 225 2.01 -12.95 16.09
CA ASN A 225 1.07 -13.83 15.39
C ASN A 225 -0.12 -12.99 14.93
N THR A 226 -0.50 -13.17 13.67
CA THR A 226 -1.60 -12.47 13.03
C THR A 226 -2.54 -13.48 12.39
N ILE A 227 -3.83 -13.31 12.62
CA ILE A 227 -4.90 -14.03 11.92
C ILE A 227 -5.77 -12.99 11.24
N SER A 228 -6.01 -13.14 9.94
CA SER A 228 -6.89 -12.25 9.21
C SER A 228 -7.88 -12.99 8.32
N VAL A 229 -9.05 -12.37 8.13
CA VAL A 229 -10.12 -12.82 7.26
C VAL A 229 -10.54 -11.65 6.38
N LYS A 230 -10.27 -11.76 5.08
CA LYS A 230 -10.71 -10.79 4.07
C LYS A 230 -11.91 -11.32 3.30
N ARG A 231 -13.02 -10.59 3.32
CA ARG A 231 -14.26 -10.92 2.60
C ARG A 231 -14.90 -9.68 1.99
N GLY A 232 -14.88 -9.61 0.66
CA GLY A 232 -15.43 -8.46 -0.07
C GLY A 232 -14.72 -7.19 0.35
N VAL A 233 -15.49 -6.20 0.82
CA VAL A 233 -14.97 -4.93 1.33
C VAL A 233 -14.31 -5.06 2.71
N TRP A 234 -14.61 -6.11 3.48
CA TRP A 234 -14.19 -6.22 4.88
C TRP A 234 -12.89 -7.00 5.05
N THR A 235 -12.04 -6.53 5.97
CA THR A 235 -10.91 -7.27 6.50
C THR A 235 -10.98 -7.24 8.03
N LEU A 236 -11.13 -8.41 8.66
CA LEU A 236 -10.98 -8.59 10.09
C LEU A 236 -9.57 -9.10 10.36
N GLU A 237 -8.86 -8.51 11.31
CA GLU A 237 -7.53 -8.94 11.72
C GLU A 237 -7.44 -9.01 13.25
N HIS A 238 -6.74 -10.01 13.76
CA HIS A 238 -6.29 -10.07 15.14
C HIS A 238 -4.78 -10.27 15.17
N LYS A 239 -4.07 -9.42 15.91
CA LYS A 239 -2.61 -9.40 16.01
C LYS A 239 -2.18 -9.42 17.47
N LYS A 240 -1.17 -10.24 17.79
CA LYS A 240 -0.54 -10.28 19.12
C LYS A 240 0.97 -10.35 19.02
N THR A 241 1.64 -9.42 19.69
CA THR A 241 3.11 -9.27 19.67
C THR A 241 3.70 -9.49 21.06
N GLY A 242 4.54 -10.51 21.21
CA GLY A 242 5.23 -10.81 22.47
C GLY A 242 4.25 -10.96 23.64
N SER A 243 4.48 -10.20 24.70
CA SER A 243 3.62 -10.15 25.88
C SER A 243 2.59 -9.02 25.86
N ALA A 244 2.51 -8.23 24.79
CA ALA A 244 1.53 -7.17 24.66
C ALA A 244 0.10 -7.74 24.53
N ASP A 245 -0.87 -6.88 24.83
CA ASP A 245 -2.28 -7.12 24.57
C ASP A 245 -2.51 -7.31 23.06
N GLY A 246 -3.47 -8.16 22.72
CA GLY A 246 -3.90 -8.34 21.35
C GLY A 246 -4.71 -7.14 20.85
N GLU A 247 -4.62 -6.87 19.56
CA GLU A 247 -5.43 -5.86 18.87
C GLU A 247 -6.29 -6.55 17.82
N THR A 248 -7.58 -6.23 17.80
CA THR A 248 -8.51 -6.66 16.76
C THR A 248 -8.92 -5.45 15.93
N SER A 249 -8.70 -5.50 14.62
CA SER A 249 -9.09 -4.43 13.70
C SER A 249 -10.11 -4.93 12.68
N LEU A 250 -11.06 -4.06 12.33
CA LEU A 250 -12.03 -4.27 11.27
C LEU A 250 -11.90 -3.11 10.28
N LYS A 251 -11.39 -3.41 9.09
CA LYS A 251 -11.22 -2.46 7.99
C LYS A 251 -12.25 -2.70 6.90
N ALA A 252 -12.71 -1.64 6.24
CA ALA A 252 -13.56 -1.71 5.07
C ALA A 252 -13.15 -0.71 3.99
N SER A 253 -13.01 -1.17 2.75
CA SER A 253 -12.75 -0.30 1.59
C SER A 253 -13.94 -0.34 0.63
N PHE A 254 -14.50 0.82 0.28
CA PHE A 254 -15.70 0.97 -0.55
C PHE A 254 -15.40 1.77 -1.82
N LYS A 255 -16.08 1.41 -2.91
CA LYS A 255 -16.04 2.14 -4.18
C LYS A 255 -17.45 2.18 -4.77
N PHE A 256 -17.89 3.37 -5.20
CA PHE A 256 -19.24 3.66 -5.68
C PHE A 256 -19.23 4.11 -7.14
#